data_AF-A0A840TTN0-F1
#
_entry.id   AF-A0A840TTN0-F1
#
_cell.length_a   1.000
_cell.length_b   1.000
_cell.length_c   1.000
_cell.angle_alpha   90.00
_cell.angle_beta   90.00
_cell.angle_gamma   90.00
#
_symmetry.space_group_name_H-M   'P 1'
#
loop_
_entity.id
_entity.type
_entity.pdbx_description
1 polymer ?
#
loop_
_entity_poly.entity_id
_entity_poly.type
_entity_poly.pdbx_seq_one_letter_code
_entity_poly.pdbx_strand_id
1 'polypeptide(L)'
;MIKFLKIVGVIIIAMIPSLIAIHCLKLSNVKFIGSEFLLGYLGIFLGFSFSILTFVLSVVDKVKQSIEPNYTVEQKETTQNRIKKFVDEQFDMLFFLFCSFIFVVLIMVVEVVNLSNALSSINIYIDKSKIFHITKINLLDAAKFSIFALSIYGIYDLLIGTMRFYMSSDGIINRESKK
;
A
#
# COMPACT_ATOMS: atom_id res chain seq x y z
N MET A 1 9.82 10.79 -9.08
CA MET A 1 8.70 11.04 -10.01
C MET A 1 8.10 9.75 -10.59
N ILE A 2 8.90 8.84 -11.16
CA ILE A 2 8.41 7.58 -11.77
C ILE A 2 7.65 6.68 -10.77
N LYS A 3 8.11 6.54 -9.53
CA LYS A 3 7.46 5.71 -8.50
C LYS A 3 6.06 6.23 -8.13
N PHE A 4 5.91 7.54 -7.93
CA PHE A 4 4.63 8.17 -7.64
C PHE A 4 3.60 7.95 -8.76
N LEU A 5 4.01 8.10 -10.03
CA LEU A 5 3.13 7.89 -11.18
C LEU A 5 2.62 6.45 -11.27
N LYS A 6 3.47 5.47 -10.93
CA LYS A 6 3.07 4.06 -10.86
C LYS A 6 2.00 3.83 -9.78
N ILE A 7 2.18 4.44 -8.60
CA ILE A 7 1.21 4.34 -7.49
C ILE A 7 -0.15 4.90 -7.91
N VAL A 8 -0.16 6.09 -8.52
CA VAL A 8 -1.39 6.69 -9.06
C VAL A 8 -2.04 5.78 -10.11
N GLY A 9 -1.25 5.20 -11.01
CA GLY A 9 -1.73 4.24 -12.00
C GLY A 9 -2.39 3.00 -11.39
N VAL A 10 -1.78 2.42 -10.33
CA VAL A 10 -2.35 1.26 -9.62
C VAL A 10 -3.69 1.62 -8.96
N ILE A 11 -3.79 2.82 -8.35
CA ILE A 11 -5.05 3.29 -7.75
C ILE A 11 -6.13 3.42 -8.82
N ILE A 12 -5.83 4.04 -9.97
CA ILE A 12 -6.79 4.20 -11.07
C ILE A 12 -7.27 2.85 -11.59
N ILE A 13 -6.37 1.88 -11.76
CA ILE A 13 -6.74 0.53 -12.20
C ILE A 13 -7.63 -0.16 -11.15
N ALA A 14 -7.30 -0.02 -9.86
CA ALA A 14 -8.10 -0.57 -8.76
C ALA A 14 -9.48 0.09 -8.61
N MET A 15 -9.67 1.31 -9.12
CA MET A 15 -10.98 1.96 -9.15
C MET A 15 -11.96 1.30 -10.12
N ILE A 16 -11.49 0.65 -11.18
CA ILE A 16 -12.36 -0.03 -12.16
C ILE A 16 -13.20 -1.15 -11.50
N PRO A 17 -12.61 -2.16 -10.85
CA PRO A 17 -13.39 -3.20 -10.16
C PRO A 17 -14.21 -2.63 -9.00
N SER A 18 -13.74 -1.56 -8.34
CA SER A 18 -14.47 -0.88 -7.27
C SER A 18 -15.74 -0.20 -7.77
N LEU A 19 -15.69 0.46 -8.93
CA LEU A 19 -16.85 1.04 -9.60
C LEU A 19 -17.85 -0.02 -10.04
N ILE A 20 -17.36 -1.15 -10.57
CA ILE A 20 -18.21 -2.30 -10.91
C ILE A 20 -18.90 -2.84 -9.65
N ALA A 21 -18.16 -3.01 -8.55
CA ALA A 21 -18.70 -3.51 -7.29
C ALA A 21 -19.80 -2.58 -6.72
N ILE A 22 -19.56 -1.27 -6.67
CA ILE A 22 -20.54 -0.28 -6.21
C ILE A 22 -21.81 -0.32 -7.06
N HIS A 23 -21.66 -0.45 -8.38
CA HIS A 23 -22.79 -0.53 -9.31
C HIS A 23 -23.57 -1.84 -9.15
N CYS A 24 -22.89 -2.99 -9.13
CA CYS A 24 -23.52 -4.31 -8.98
C CYS A 24 -24.27 -4.46 -7.64
N LEU A 25 -23.70 -3.90 -6.57
CA LEU A 25 -24.32 -3.95 -5.23
C LEU A 25 -25.41 -2.88 -5.03
N LYS A 26 -25.71 -2.05 -6.05
CA LYS A 26 -26.68 -0.94 -5.99
C LYS A 26 -26.45 -0.02 -4.78
N LEU A 27 -25.19 0.19 -4.40
CA LEU A 27 -24.80 0.94 -3.20
C LEU A 27 -24.84 2.46 -3.41
N SER A 28 -25.49 2.95 -4.47
CA SER A 28 -25.43 4.33 -4.93
C SER A 28 -25.88 5.39 -3.92
N ASN A 29 -26.56 4.99 -2.83
CA ASN A 29 -27.09 5.90 -1.81
C ASN A 29 -26.49 5.70 -0.40
N VAL A 30 -25.50 4.82 -0.22
CA VAL A 30 -24.92 4.53 1.10
C VAL A 30 -23.42 4.83 1.07
N LYS A 31 -22.98 5.81 1.87
CA LYS A 31 -21.55 6.04 2.12
C LYS A 31 -20.94 4.78 2.71
N PHE A 32 -20.11 4.09 1.93
CA PHE A 32 -19.57 2.78 2.30
C PHE A 32 -18.38 2.88 3.26
N ILE A 33 -17.50 3.86 3.06
CA ILE A 33 -16.33 4.12 3.89
C ILE A 33 -16.28 5.60 4.26
N GLY A 34 -16.46 5.88 5.55
CA GLY A 34 -16.24 7.21 6.13
C GLY A 34 -14.78 7.62 6.02
N SER A 35 -14.52 8.88 5.70
CA SER A 35 -13.16 9.35 5.46
C SER A 35 -12.34 9.39 6.75
N GLU A 36 -13.00 9.66 7.89
CA GLU A 36 -12.42 9.62 9.23
C GLU A 36 -11.97 8.20 9.60
N PHE A 37 -12.79 7.20 9.27
CA PHE A 37 -12.44 5.79 9.45
C PHE A 37 -11.21 5.43 8.61
N LEU A 38 -11.21 5.80 7.31
CA LEU A 38 -10.11 5.47 6.41
C LEU A 38 -8.80 6.15 6.82
N LEU A 39 -8.87 7.38 7.34
CA LEU A 39 -7.71 8.11 7.84
C LEU A 39 -7.15 7.44 9.11
N GLY A 40 -7.99 7.10 10.08
CA GLY A 40 -7.57 6.36 11.27
C GLY A 40 -6.96 5.00 10.92
N TYR A 41 -7.60 4.28 10.00
CA TYR A 41 -7.14 2.99 9.49
C TYR A 41 -5.75 3.07 8.84
N LEU A 42 -5.56 3.98 7.89
CA LEU A 42 -4.26 4.18 7.24
C LEU A 42 -3.19 4.69 8.22
N GLY A 43 -3.57 5.49 9.23
CA GLY A 43 -2.67 5.92 10.30
C GLY A 43 -2.14 4.75 11.12
N ILE A 44 -3.00 3.82 11.54
CA ILE A 44 -2.60 2.59 12.24
C ILE A 44 -1.66 1.76 11.35
N PHE A 45 -2.02 1.62 10.08
CA PHE A 45 -1.27 0.83 9.11
C PHE A 45 0.12 1.40 8.82
N LEU A 46 0.23 2.72 8.70
CA LEU A 46 1.52 3.41 8.63
C LEU A 46 2.37 3.15 9.86
N GLY A 47 1.82 3.33 11.07
CA GLY A 47 2.53 3.05 12.32
C GLY A 47 3.02 1.60 12.40
N PHE A 48 2.19 0.66 11.96
CA PHE A 48 2.55 -0.75 11.88
C PHE A 48 3.68 -1.01 10.88
N SER A 49 3.62 -0.43 9.68
CA SER A 49 4.68 -0.56 8.67
C SER A 49 6.01 0.02 9.14
N PHE A 50 6.01 1.14 9.87
CA PHE A 50 7.24 1.67 10.49
C PHE A 50 7.83 0.73 11.53
N SER A 51 6.97 0.08 12.33
CA SER A 51 7.41 -0.93 13.30
C SER A 51 8.06 -2.12 12.60
N ILE A 52 7.47 -2.60 11.50
CA ILE A 52 8.07 -3.68 10.70
C ILE A 52 9.39 -3.23 10.06
N LEU A 53 9.47 -2.02 9.51
CA LEU A 53 10.72 -1.52 8.95
C LEU A 53 11.84 -1.49 10.01
N THR A 54 11.51 -1.05 11.22
CA THR A 54 12.47 -1.04 12.35
C THR A 54 12.93 -2.45 12.70
N PHE A 55 12.00 -3.41 12.74
CA PHE A 55 12.33 -4.82 12.94
C PHE A 55 13.23 -5.36 11.83
N VAL A 56 12.91 -5.09 10.56
CA VAL A 56 13.68 -5.50 9.39
C VAL A 56 15.11 -4.96 9.47
N LEU A 57 15.29 -3.66 9.75
CA LEU A 57 16.61 -3.07 9.90
C LEU A 57 17.42 -3.74 11.01
N SER A 58 16.79 -4.03 12.16
CA SER A 58 17.44 -4.74 13.26
C SER A 58 17.88 -6.16 12.88
N VAL A 59 17.03 -6.92 12.17
CA VAL A 59 17.39 -8.27 11.69
C VAL A 59 18.51 -8.19 10.65
N VAL A 60 18.44 -7.23 9.73
CA VAL A 60 19.47 -7.01 8.70
C VAL A 60 20.83 -6.74 9.32
N ASP A 61 20.91 -5.90 10.36
CA ASP A 61 22.16 -5.60 11.03
C ASP A 61 22.75 -6.84 11.73
N LYS A 62 21.90 -7.65 12.38
CA LYS A 62 22.32 -8.95 12.95
C LYS A 62 22.84 -9.91 11.88
N VAL A 63 22.13 -10.03 10.76
CA VAL A 63 22.54 -10.92 9.65
C VAL A 63 23.88 -10.47 9.06
N LYS A 64 24.10 -9.16 8.88
CA LYS A 64 25.40 -8.65 8.38
C LYS A 64 26.55 -9.02 9.32
N GLN A 65 26.37 -8.90 10.63
CA GLN A 65 27.38 -9.28 11.63
C GLN A 65 27.72 -10.78 11.57
N SER A 66 26.72 -11.64 11.44
CA SER A 66 26.92 -13.10 11.32
C SER A 66 27.58 -13.55 10.00
N ILE A 67 27.51 -12.74 8.95
CA ILE A 67 28.09 -13.08 7.64
C ILE A 67 29.59 -12.75 7.57
N GLU A 68 30.06 -11.75 8.32
CA GLU A 68 31.45 -11.27 8.28
C GLU A 68 32.52 -12.33 8.59
N PRO A 69 32.37 -13.24 9.56
CA PRO A 69 33.42 -14.20 9.88
C PRO A 69 33.39 -15.51 9.05
N ASN A 70 32.25 -15.91 8.48
CA ASN A 70 32.01 -17.32 8.11
C ASN A 70 31.75 -17.62 6.61
N TYR A 71 31.73 -16.61 5.73
CA TYR A 71 31.29 -16.76 4.33
C TYR A 71 32.35 -16.36 3.29
N THR A 72 32.31 -16.97 2.10
CA THR A 72 33.15 -16.59 0.95
C THR A 72 32.73 -15.23 0.38
N VAL A 73 33.65 -14.52 -0.30
CA VAL A 73 33.39 -13.18 -0.87
C VAL A 73 32.13 -13.15 -1.75
N GLU A 74 31.96 -14.17 -2.61
CA GLU A 74 30.81 -14.28 -3.52
C GLU A 74 29.48 -14.50 -2.76
N GLN A 75 29.50 -15.29 -1.68
CA GLN A 75 28.32 -15.51 -0.85
C GLN A 75 27.95 -14.26 -0.04
N LYS A 76 28.95 -13.51 0.42
CA LYS A 76 28.76 -12.21 1.10
C LYS A 76 28.06 -11.23 0.18
N GLU A 77 28.57 -11.07 -1.05
CA GLU A 77 28.01 -10.14 -2.04
C GLU A 77 26.58 -10.52 -2.44
N THR A 78 26.33 -11.81 -2.69
CA THR A 78 24.99 -12.32 -3.02
C THR A 78 23.99 -12.05 -1.88
N THR A 79 24.40 -12.28 -0.63
CA THR A 79 23.52 -12.09 0.53
C THR A 79 23.26 -10.61 0.80
N GLN A 80 24.29 -9.76 0.70
CA GLN A 80 24.13 -8.31 0.82
C GLN A 80 23.21 -7.74 -0.27
N ASN A 81 23.31 -8.22 -1.51
CA ASN A 81 22.42 -7.80 -2.60
C ASN A 81 20.96 -8.22 -2.34
N ARG A 82 20.73 -9.43 -1.82
CA ARG A 82 19.37 -9.89 -1.42
C ARG A 82 18.79 -9.04 -0.29
N ILE A 83 19.59 -8.77 0.73
CA ILE A 83 19.22 -7.91 1.86
C ILE A 83 18.86 -6.51 1.36
N LYS A 84 19.71 -5.91 0.53
CA LYS A 84 19.47 -4.57 -0.02
C LYS A 84 18.16 -4.52 -0.80
N LYS A 85 17.93 -5.50 -1.69
CA LYS A 85 16.68 -5.60 -2.45
C LYS A 85 15.47 -5.73 -1.54
N PHE A 86 15.54 -6.55 -0.49
CA PHE A 86 14.46 -6.71 0.47
C PHE A 86 14.16 -5.40 1.22
N VAL A 87 15.19 -4.70 1.69
CA VAL A 87 15.03 -3.40 2.37
C VAL A 87 14.40 -2.38 1.42
N ASP A 88 14.87 -2.30 0.16
CA ASP A 88 14.31 -1.41 -0.86
C ASP A 88 12.81 -1.72 -1.12
N GLU A 89 12.42 -3.00 -1.17
CA GLU A 89 11.02 -3.43 -1.30
C GLU A 89 10.17 -2.97 -0.10
N GLN A 90 10.68 -3.07 1.13
CA GLN A 90 9.98 -2.57 2.34
C GLN A 90 9.78 -1.05 2.32
N PHE A 91 10.81 -0.31 1.91
CA PHE A 91 10.71 1.16 1.74
C PHE A 91 9.69 1.55 0.66
N ASP A 92 9.63 0.80 -0.45
CA ASP A 92 8.67 1.08 -1.51
C ASP A 92 7.22 0.84 -1.05
N MET A 93 6.97 -0.20 -0.24
CA MET A 93 5.66 -0.45 0.36
C MET A 93 5.26 0.61 1.40
N LEU A 94 6.22 1.05 2.24
CA LEU A 94 5.99 2.15 3.17
C LEU A 94 5.65 3.45 2.43
N PHE A 95 6.40 3.74 1.35
CA PHE A 95 6.16 4.91 0.51
C PHE A 95 4.79 4.85 -0.18
N PHE A 96 4.35 3.66 -0.60
CA PHE A 96 3.00 3.43 -1.10
C PHE A 96 1.94 3.80 -0.06
N LEU A 97 2.03 3.26 1.16
CA LEU A 97 1.07 3.55 2.23
C LEU A 97 1.06 5.04 2.60
N PHE A 98 2.22 5.69 2.60
CA PHE A 98 2.32 7.13 2.86
C PHE A 98 1.63 7.94 1.76
N CYS A 99 1.85 7.58 0.50
CA CYS A 99 1.17 8.22 -0.62
C CYS A 99 -0.36 8.00 -0.57
N SER A 100 -0.81 6.80 -0.21
CA SER A 100 -2.24 6.50 0.00
C SER A 100 -2.85 7.37 1.11
N PHE A 101 -2.12 7.57 2.21
CA PHE A 101 -2.55 8.45 3.30
C PHE A 101 -2.72 9.90 2.82
N ILE A 102 -1.73 10.45 2.10
CA ILE A 102 -1.85 11.80 1.49
C ILE A 102 -3.07 11.85 0.56
N PHE A 103 -3.30 10.81 -0.24
CA PHE A 103 -4.42 10.77 -1.17
C PHE A 103 -5.78 10.80 -0.45
N VAL A 104 -5.92 10.11 0.68
CA VAL A 104 -7.13 10.16 1.52
C VAL A 104 -7.32 11.54 2.14
N VAL A 105 -6.25 12.19 2.61
CA VAL A 105 -6.32 13.58 3.10
C VAL A 105 -6.80 14.52 1.99
N LEU A 106 -6.29 14.37 0.76
CA LEU A 106 -6.74 15.15 -0.38
C LEU A 106 -8.22 14.88 -0.71
N ILE A 107 -8.67 13.62 -0.67
CA ILE A 107 -10.09 13.27 -0.84
C ILE A 107 -10.94 13.95 0.23
N MET A 108 -10.51 13.94 1.50
CA MET A 108 -11.21 14.63 2.59
C MET A 108 -11.31 16.14 2.37
N VAL A 109 -10.20 16.76 1.95
CA VAL A 109 -10.21 18.19 1.61
C VAL A 109 -11.19 18.47 0.47
N VAL A 110 -11.25 17.62 -0.56
CA VAL A 110 -12.22 17.76 -1.67
C VAL A 110 -13.67 17.53 -1.23
N GLU A 111 -13.91 16.73 -0.19
CA GLU A 111 -15.24 16.54 0.40
C GLU A 111 -15.68 17.72 1.26
N VAL A 112 -14.78 18.28 2.06
CA VAL A 112 -15.05 19.38 3.01
C VAL A 112 -15.08 20.73 2.31
N VAL A 113 -14.12 20.98 1.42
CA VAL A 113 -14.15 22.12 0.50
C VAL A 113 -15.22 21.78 -0.51
N ASN A 114 -16.46 22.11 -0.16
CA ASN A 114 -17.64 21.89 -1.00
C ASN A 114 -17.36 22.57 -2.35
N LEU A 115 -16.83 21.79 -3.30
CA LEU A 115 -16.31 22.28 -4.57
C LEU A 115 -17.54 22.56 -5.45
N SER A 116 -18.19 23.66 -5.09
CA SER A 116 -19.50 24.08 -5.55
C SER A 116 -19.53 24.23 -7.07
N ASN A 117 -18.43 24.63 -7.72
CA ASN A 117 -18.54 25.16 -9.08
C ASN A 117 -17.58 24.60 -10.14
N ALA A 118 -16.63 23.68 -9.84
CA ALA A 118 -15.73 23.14 -10.88
C ALA A 118 -15.79 21.61 -11.11
N LEU A 119 -16.41 20.85 -10.20
CA LEU A 119 -16.54 19.39 -10.30
C LEU A 119 -18.00 18.88 -10.29
N SER A 120 -18.98 19.77 -10.12
CA SER A 120 -20.41 19.47 -10.20
C SER A 120 -20.87 19.06 -11.61
N SER A 121 -20.03 19.25 -12.62
CA SER A 121 -20.30 18.95 -14.03
C SER A 121 -19.54 17.73 -14.58
N ILE A 122 -18.80 16.96 -13.76
CA ILE A 122 -18.25 15.68 -14.23
C ILE A 122 -19.36 14.61 -14.16
N ASN A 123 -20.37 14.75 -15.01
CA ASN A 123 -21.14 13.62 -15.47
C ASN A 123 -20.32 13.00 -16.61
N ILE A 124 -19.59 11.92 -16.32
CA ILE A 124 -18.99 11.11 -17.40
C ILE A 124 -20.16 10.38 -18.07
N TYR A 125 -20.76 11.03 -19.07
CA TYR A 125 -21.72 10.41 -19.96
C TYR A 125 -20.97 9.50 -20.92
N ILE A 126 -20.91 8.21 -20.59
CA ILE A 126 -20.62 7.17 -21.58
C ILE A 126 -21.93 6.96 -22.37
N ASP A 127 -22.21 7.84 -23.34
CA ASP A 127 -23.36 7.80 -24.26
C ASP A 127 -23.24 6.52 -25.15
N LYS A 128 -24.24 5.67 -25.47
CA LYS A 128 -25.70 5.80 -25.68
C LYS A 128 -26.53 4.66 -25.07
N SER A 129 -25.95 3.85 -24.20
CA SER A 129 -26.67 2.80 -23.48
C SER A 129 -26.72 3.18 -22.01
N LYS A 130 -27.92 3.32 -21.43
CA LYS A 130 -28.18 3.73 -20.03
C LYS A 130 -27.67 2.71 -18.99
N ILE A 131 -26.42 2.25 -19.10
CA ILE A 131 -25.92 1.11 -18.32
C ILE A 131 -25.12 1.58 -17.10
N PHE A 132 -24.41 2.72 -17.16
CA PHE A 132 -23.63 3.22 -16.01
C PHE A 132 -23.81 4.73 -15.78
N HIS A 133 -24.66 5.10 -14.81
CA HIS A 133 -24.68 6.46 -14.27
C HIS A 133 -23.72 6.54 -13.08
N ILE A 134 -22.54 7.15 -13.28
CA ILE A 134 -21.53 7.31 -12.23
C ILE A 134 -21.66 8.72 -11.65
N THR A 135 -22.02 8.82 -10.37
CA THR A 135 -22.08 10.10 -9.65
C THR A 135 -20.73 10.44 -9.02
N LYS A 136 -20.52 11.71 -8.65
CA LYS A 136 -19.35 12.15 -7.87
C LYS A 136 -19.16 11.31 -6.60
N ILE A 137 -20.26 10.98 -5.92
CA ILE A 137 -20.25 10.17 -4.69
C ILE A 137 -19.74 8.77 -5.01
N ASN A 138 -20.22 8.15 -6.09
CA ASN A 138 -19.74 6.82 -6.51
C ASN A 138 -18.24 6.82 -6.85
N LEU A 139 -17.72 7.90 -7.46
CA LEU A 139 -16.30 8.02 -7.78
C LEU A 139 -15.44 8.15 -6.50
N LEU A 140 -15.89 8.98 -5.54
CA LEU A 140 -15.20 9.15 -4.26
C LEU A 140 -15.23 7.87 -3.42
N ASP A 141 -16.38 7.21 -3.35
CA ASP A 141 -16.51 5.93 -2.64
C ASP A 141 -15.69 4.82 -3.30
N ALA A 142 -15.63 4.78 -4.64
CA ALA A 142 -14.76 3.86 -5.37
C ALA A 142 -13.28 4.13 -5.07
N ALA A 143 -12.85 5.40 -5.01
CA ALA A 143 -11.48 5.76 -4.67
C ALA A 143 -11.13 5.31 -3.24
N LYS A 144 -12.00 5.60 -2.27
CA LYS A 144 -11.82 5.18 -0.87
C LYS A 144 -11.76 3.66 -0.73
N PHE A 145 -12.68 2.95 -1.38
CA PHE A 145 -12.71 1.49 -1.37
C PHE A 145 -11.45 0.89 -2.01
N SER A 146 -10.98 1.47 -3.12
CA SER A 146 -9.73 1.05 -3.78
C SER A 146 -8.53 1.22 -2.85
N ILE A 147 -8.42 2.38 -2.20
CA ILE A 147 -7.33 2.65 -1.25
C ILE A 147 -7.39 1.68 -0.06
N PHE A 148 -8.58 1.46 0.48
CA PHE A 148 -8.79 0.48 1.55
C PHE A 148 -8.32 -0.92 1.13
N ALA A 149 -8.81 -1.44 0.01
CA ALA A 149 -8.44 -2.77 -0.48
C ALA A 149 -6.93 -2.89 -0.78
N LEU A 150 -6.34 -1.89 -1.43
CA LEU A 150 -4.91 -1.88 -1.74
C LEU A 150 -4.04 -1.79 -0.48
N SER A 151 -4.48 -1.07 0.54
CA SER A 151 -3.75 -0.97 1.81
C SER A 151 -3.78 -2.27 2.63
N ILE A 152 -4.89 -3.02 2.61
CA ILE A 152 -4.93 -4.39 3.14
C ILE A 152 -3.90 -5.25 2.42
N TYR A 153 -3.92 -5.22 1.09
CA TYR A 153 -2.99 -6.00 0.27
C TYR A 153 -1.53 -5.63 0.56
N GLY A 154 -1.24 -4.33 0.67
CA GLY A 154 0.09 -3.82 1.00
C GLY A 154 0.59 -4.34 2.34
N ILE A 155 -0.24 -4.31 3.39
CA ILE A 155 0.15 -4.87 4.70
C ILE A 155 0.34 -6.39 4.65
N TYR A 156 -0.55 -7.09 3.97
CA TYR A 156 -0.44 -8.54 3.80
C TYR A 156 0.90 -8.93 3.16
N ASP A 157 1.29 -8.23 2.09
CA ASP A 157 2.56 -8.49 1.40
C ASP A 157 3.77 -8.12 2.27
N LEU A 158 3.66 -7.01 3.02
CA LEU A 158 4.69 -6.55 3.95
C LEU A 158 4.94 -7.57 5.09
N LEU A 159 3.86 -8.13 5.66
CA LEU A 159 3.91 -9.17 6.67
C LEU A 159 4.53 -10.47 6.14
N ILE A 160 4.07 -10.94 4.98
CA ILE A 160 4.58 -12.17 4.37
C ILE A 160 6.05 -12.02 3.97
N GLY A 161 6.41 -10.90 3.35
CA GLY A 161 7.79 -10.59 3.00
C GLY A 161 8.70 -10.64 4.22
N THR A 162 8.27 -10.00 5.32
CA THR A 162 9.01 -9.98 6.59
C THR A 162 9.14 -11.38 7.20
N MET A 163 8.06 -12.17 7.22
CA MET A 163 8.11 -13.54 7.76
C MET A 163 9.04 -14.44 6.94
N ARG A 164 9.00 -14.36 5.60
CA ARG A 164 9.91 -15.13 4.73
C ARG A 164 11.37 -14.71 4.96
N PHE A 165 11.63 -13.42 5.06
CA PHE A 165 12.97 -12.91 5.35
C PHE A 165 13.47 -13.40 6.71
N TYR A 166 12.63 -13.32 7.75
CA TYR A 166 12.96 -13.83 9.08
C TYR A 166 13.27 -15.33 9.07
N MET A 167 12.41 -16.16 8.48
CA MET A 167 12.63 -17.61 8.40
C MET A 167 13.93 -17.98 7.66
N SER A 168 14.25 -17.26 6.57
CA SER A 168 15.50 -17.47 5.85
C SER A 168 16.74 -17.00 6.64
N SER A 169 16.58 -15.96 7.46
CA SER A 169 17.65 -15.39 8.28
C SER A 169 17.90 -16.18 9.57
N ASP A 170 16.86 -16.75 10.17
CA ASP A 170 16.96 -17.56 11.39
C ASP A 170 17.80 -18.83 11.17
N GLY A 171 17.73 -19.42 9.96
CA GLY A 171 18.62 -20.50 9.55
C GLY A 171 20.11 -20.11 9.45
N ILE A 172 20.41 -18.82 9.26
CA ILE A 172 21.77 -18.27 9.27
C ILE A 172 22.22 -18.04 10.71
N ILE A 173 21.36 -17.41 11.53
CA ILE A 173 21.64 -17.06 12.94
C ILE A 173 21.84 -18.31 13.81
N ASN A 174 20.98 -19.33 13.68
CA ASN A 174 21.05 -20.55 14.50
C ASN A 174 22.18 -21.51 14.11
N ARG A 175 22.83 -21.33 12.96
CA ARG A 175 24.04 -22.10 12.60
C ARG A 175 25.28 -21.60 13.33
N GLU A 176 25.30 -20.35 13.78
CA GLU A 176 26.38 -19.82 14.61
C GLU A 176 26.23 -20.21 16.08
N SER A 177 25.02 -20.24 16.65
CA SER A 177 24.84 -20.58 18.07
C SER A 177 25.19 -22.03 18.43
N LYS A 178 25.35 -22.90 17.43
CA LYS A 178 25.73 -24.32 17.57
C LYS A 178 27.20 -24.62 17.28
N LYS A 179 28.01 -23.62 16.94
CA LYS A 179 29.47 -23.75 16.80
C LYS A 179 30.16 -23.15 18.03
#